data_AF-A0A667WP22-F1
#
_entry.id   AF-A0A667WP22-F1
#
_cell.length_a   1.000
_cell.length_b   1.000
_cell.length_c   1.000
_cell.angle_alpha   90.00
_cell.angle_beta   90.00
_cell.angle_gamma   90.00
#
_symmetry.space_group_name_H-M   'P 1'
#
loop_
_entity.id
_entity.type
_entity.pdbx_description
1 polymer ?
#
loop_
_entity_poly.entity_id
_entity_poly.type
_entity_poly.pdbx_seq_one_letter_code
_entity_poly.pdbx_strand_id
1 'polypeptide(L)'
;MLDFCAAYGCSNERSIETRSRGITFHRFPKDSSLKREWELAVKREGFVATERSLLCSEHFKADDFDRTGQIVRLRHGVKPSVFNFPSHLQKVCVLFG
;
A
#
# COMPACT_ATOMS: atom_id res chain seq x y z
N MET A 1 -14.75 13.85 -3.62
CA MET A 1 -13.45 13.53 -4.24
C MET A 1 -13.21 12.07 -3.99
N LEU A 2 -13.08 11.26 -5.04
CA LEU A 2 -12.87 9.82 -4.91
C LEU A 2 -11.46 9.56 -4.37
N ASP A 3 -11.37 8.66 -3.39
CA ASP A 3 -10.11 8.23 -2.81
C ASP A 3 -9.55 7.08 -3.65
N PHE A 4 -8.52 7.36 -4.47
CA PHE A 4 -7.84 6.36 -5.30
C PHE A 4 -6.62 5.77 -4.61
N CYS A 5 -6.29 4.53 -4.96
CA CYS A 5 -5.02 3.92 -4.57
C CYS A 5 -3.85 4.71 -5.18
N ALA A 6 -2.86 5.05 -4.36
CA ALA A 6 -1.68 5.78 -4.79
C ALA A 6 -0.65 4.90 -5.51
N ALA A 7 -0.77 3.57 -5.41
CA ALA A 7 0.16 2.63 -6.03
C ALA A 7 0.20 2.80 -7.55
N TYR A 8 1.41 2.74 -8.12
CA TYR A 8 1.59 2.78 -9.55
C TYR A 8 0.88 1.59 -10.23
N GLY A 9 0.10 1.87 -11.29
CA GLY A 9 -0.65 0.87 -12.04
C GLY A 9 -1.89 0.29 -11.32
N CYS A 10 -2.26 0.81 -10.15
CA CYS A 10 -3.48 0.40 -9.46
C CYS A 10 -4.64 1.35 -9.78
N SER A 11 -5.77 0.81 -10.23
CA SER A 11 -6.98 1.56 -10.55
C SER A 11 -8.07 1.46 -9.49
N ASN A 12 -7.77 0.85 -8.32
CA ASN A 12 -8.76 0.71 -7.27
C ASN A 12 -9.13 2.08 -6.68
N GLU A 13 -10.43 2.33 -6.65
CA GLU A 13 -11.05 3.49 -6.01
C GLU A 13 -11.92 3.06 -4.85
N ARG A 14 -12.10 3.95 -3.87
CA ARG A 14 -13.01 3.72 -2.76
C ARG A 14 -14.46 3.78 -3.23
N SER A 15 -14.99 2.64 -3.68
CA SER A 15 -16.37 2.46 -4.14
C SER A 15 -17.05 1.27 -3.45
N ILE A 16 -18.36 1.15 -3.63
CA ILE A 16 -19.15 0.00 -3.15
C ILE A 16 -18.67 -1.30 -3.81
N GLU A 17 -18.30 -1.25 -5.10
CA GLU A 17 -17.79 -2.40 -5.84
C GLU A 17 -16.47 -2.91 -5.23
N THR A 18 -15.50 -2.01 -5.03
CA THR A 18 -14.22 -2.35 -4.41
C THR A 18 -14.41 -2.91 -3.00
N ARG A 19 -15.38 -2.37 -2.24
CA ARG A 19 -15.73 -2.90 -0.92
C ARG A 19 -16.36 -4.30 -0.99
N SER A 20 -17.21 -4.57 -1.99
CA SER A 20 -17.81 -5.90 -2.22
C SER A 20 -16.74 -6.96 -2.52
N ARG A 21 -15.64 -6.56 -3.17
CA ARG A 21 -14.44 -7.39 -3.37
C ARG A 21 -13.59 -7.56 -2.10
N GLY A 22 -13.99 -6.99 -0.97
CA GLY A 22 -13.25 -7.05 0.29
C GLY A 22 -12.01 -6.16 0.36
N ILE A 23 -11.84 -5.22 -0.58
CA ILE A 23 -10.67 -4.34 -0.62
C ILE A 23 -10.87 -3.18 0.36
N THR A 24 -9.89 -3.01 1.25
CA THR A 24 -9.83 -1.91 2.22
C THR A 24 -8.77 -0.89 1.83
N PHE A 25 -8.86 0.33 2.37
CA PHE A 25 -7.95 1.43 2.05
C PHE A 25 -7.26 1.94 3.31
N HIS A 26 -5.94 2.06 3.25
CA HIS A 26 -5.08 2.37 4.38
C HIS A 26 -4.30 3.66 4.11
N ARG A 27 -4.36 4.60 5.07
CA ARG A 27 -3.63 5.86 4.98
C ARG A 27 -2.14 5.61 5.19
N PHE A 28 -1.34 6.48 4.60
CA PHE A 28 0.07 6.53 4.92
C PHE A 28 0.24 6.81 6.43
N PRO A 29 1.23 6.18 7.08
CA PRO A 29 1.49 6.37 8.49
C PRO A 29 1.93 7.80 8.78
N LYS A 30 1.70 8.24 10.03
CA LYS A 30 2.17 9.54 10.52
C LYS A 30 3.67 9.55 10.83
N ASP A 31 4.21 8.38 11.19
CA ASP A 31 5.64 8.21 11.37
C ASP A 31 6.37 8.51 10.06
N SER A 32 7.32 9.45 10.11
CA SER A 32 7.99 9.97 8.92
C SER A 32 8.86 8.91 8.24
N SER A 33 9.50 8.04 9.02
CA SER A 33 10.38 6.98 8.50
C SER A 33 9.57 5.92 7.76
N LEU A 34 8.50 5.41 8.39
CA LEU A 34 7.62 4.43 7.78
C LEU A 34 6.84 5.02 6.60
N LYS A 35 6.44 6.30 6.69
CA LYS A 35 5.82 7.01 5.57
C LYS A 35 6.76 7.04 4.36
N ARG A 36 8.04 7.34 4.60
CA ARG A 36 9.07 7.36 3.56
C ARG A 36 9.26 5.97 2.94
N GLU A 37 9.26 4.90 3.73
CA GLU A 37 9.32 3.53 3.21
C GLU A 37 8.13 3.21 2.29
N TRP A 38 6.91 3.66 2.65
CA TRP A 38 5.73 3.49 1.80
C TRP A 38 5.83 4.30 0.51
N GLU A 39 6.30 5.55 0.57
CA GLU A 39 6.52 6.39 -0.62
C GLU A 39 7.48 5.73 -1.61
N LEU A 40 8.58 5.17 -1.10
CA LEU A 40 9.56 4.45 -1.90
C LEU A 40 8.97 3.16 -2.49
N ALA A 41 8.16 2.43 -1.72
CA ALA A 41 7.54 1.20 -2.16
C ALA A 41 6.50 1.41 -3.29
N VAL A 42 5.85 2.57 -3.35
CA VAL A 42 4.94 2.95 -4.45
C VAL A 42 5.67 3.05 -5.80
N LYS A 43 7.00 3.22 -5.79
CA LYS A 43 7.89 3.29 -6.98
C LYS A 43 7.40 4.27 -8.06
N ARG A 44 6.82 5.39 -7.64
CA ARG A 44 6.50 6.52 -8.52
C ARG A 44 7.53 7.61 -8.30
N GLU A 45 8.27 7.97 -9.34
CA GLU A 45 9.26 9.04 -9.27
C GLU A 45 8.62 10.36 -8.80
N GLY A 46 9.27 11.03 -7.84
CA GLY A 46 8.78 12.29 -7.27
C GLY A 46 7.50 12.17 -6.43
N PHE A 47 7.00 10.96 -6.13
CA PHE A 47 5.81 10.81 -5.32
C PHE A 47 6.06 11.20 -3.86
N VAL A 48 5.20 12.09 -3.36
CA VAL A 48 5.15 12.50 -1.95
C VAL A 48 3.74 12.23 -1.45
N ALA A 49 3.63 11.47 -0.37
CA ALA A 49 2.33 11.13 0.18
C ALA A 49 1.72 12.33 0.89
N THR A 50 0.48 12.65 0.51
CA THR A 50 -0.37 13.65 1.18
C THR A 50 -1.22 12.98 2.27
N GLU A 51 -1.91 13.78 3.08
CA GLU A 51 -2.84 13.25 4.10
C GLU A 51 -4.02 12.45 3.53
N ARG A 52 -4.31 12.65 2.24
CA ARG A 52 -5.35 11.92 1.50
C ARG A 52 -4.80 10.73 0.71
N SER A 53 -3.49 10.57 0.65
CA SER A 53 -2.87 9.43 -0.04
C SER A 53 -3.20 8.14 0.70
N LEU A 54 -3.61 7.13 -0.06
CA LEU A 54 -4.09 5.84 0.44
C LEU A 54 -3.50 4.70 -0.40
N LEU A 55 -3.30 3.54 0.21
CA LEU A 55 -3.04 2.29 -0.49
C LEU A 55 -4.16 1.29 -0.22
N CYS A 56 -4.56 0.57 -1.26
CA CYS A 56 -5.52 -0.51 -1.11
C CYS A 56 -4.86 -1.75 -0.47
N SER A 57 -5.67 -2.64 0.11
CA SER A 57 -5.21 -3.82 0.83
C SER A 57 -4.44 -4.82 -0.04
N GLU A 58 -4.61 -4.79 -1.36
CA GLU A 58 -3.89 -5.67 -2.31
C GLU A 58 -2.37 -5.42 -2.32
N HIS A 59 -1.90 -4.31 -1.75
CA HIS A 59 -0.46 -4.00 -1.67
C HIS A 59 0.24 -4.54 -0.42
N PHE A 60 -0.49 -5.24 0.45
CA PHE A 60 0.00 -5.81 1.71
C PHE A 60 -0.24 -7.32 1.72
N LYS A 61 0.57 -8.05 2.48
CA LYS A 61 0.37 -9.50 2.66
C LYS A 61 -0.79 -9.73 3.62
N ALA A 62 -1.42 -10.91 3.54
CA ALA A 62 -2.52 -11.26 4.45
C ALA A 62 -2.08 -11.21 5.93
N ASP A 63 -0.85 -11.63 6.24
CA ASP A 63 -0.28 -11.64 7.60
C ASP A 63 0.06 -10.26 8.16
N ASP A 64 0.18 -9.26 7.29
CA ASP A 64 0.42 -7.86 7.68
C ASP A 64 -0.80 -7.25 8.37
N PHE A 65 -1.97 -7.88 8.23
CA PHE A 65 -3.21 -7.42 8.84
C PHE A 65 -3.41 -8.02 10.22
N ASP A 66 -3.66 -7.14 11.19
CA ASP A 66 -4.23 -7.53 12.46
C ASP A 66 -5.75 -7.61 12.33
N ARG A 67 -6.28 -8.83 12.51
CA ARG A 67 -7.72 -9.14 12.44
C ARG A 67 -8.27 -9.59 13.80
N THR A 68 -7.50 -9.42 14.87
CA THR A 68 -7.89 -9.89 16.21
C THR A 68 -8.91 -8.97 16.87
N GLY A 69 -8.96 -7.70 16.44
CA GLY A 69 -9.94 -6.71 16.91
C GLY A 69 -11.18 -6.57 16.01
N GLN A 70 -12.08 -5.66 16.40
CA GLN A 70 -13.29 -5.31 15.63
C GLN A 70 -13.01 -4.65 14.27
N ILE A 71 -11.80 -4.13 14.07
CA ILE A 71 -11.41 -3.40 12.86
C ILE A 71 -10.13 -4.03 12.33
N VAL A 72 -10.11 -4.33 11.03
CA VAL A 72 -8.90 -4.79 10.33
C VAL A 72 -7.92 -3.62 10.20
N ARG A 73 -6.72 -3.77 10.74
CA ARG A 73 -5.65 -2.75 10.68
C ARG A 73 -4.37 -3.38 10.17
N LEU A 74 -3.47 -2.56 9.65
CA LEU A 74 -2.11 -3.01 9.40
C LEU A 74 -1.36 -3.08 10.73
N ARG A 75 -0.55 -4.12 10.91
CA ARG A 75 0.38 -4.23 12.05
C ARG A 75 1.37 -3.07 12.03
N HIS A 76 1.92 -2.77 13.20
CA HIS A 76 2.91 -1.71 13.34
C HIS A 76 4.17 -2.00 12.50
N GLY A 77 4.69 -0.98 11.81
CA GLY A 77 5.92 -1.11 11.00
C GLY A 77 5.74 -1.84 9.66
N VAL A 78 4.53 -2.26 9.31
CA VAL A 78 4.26 -2.88 8.00
C VAL A 78 4.49 -1.87 6.88
N LYS A 79 5.09 -2.35 5.79
CA LYS A 79 5.22 -1.63 4.53
C LYS A 79 4.58 -2.40 3.38
N PRO A 80 4.00 -1.70 2.38
CA PRO A 80 3.45 -2.36 1.21
C PRO A 80 4.59 -3.06 0.46
N SER A 81 4.39 -4.32 0.11
CA SER A 81 5.38 -5.14 -0.58
C SER A 81 4.83 -5.83 -1.82
N VAL A 82 3.50 -5.86 -1.96
CA VAL A 82 2.84 -6.55 -3.07
C VAL A 82 2.57 -5.54 -4.18
N PHE A 83 3.33 -5.64 -5.25
CA PHE A 83 3.13 -4.81 -6.43
C PHE A 83 3.39 -5.64 -7.68
N ASN A 84 2.45 -5.63 -8.61
CA ASN A 84 2.62 -6.29 -9.90
C ASN A 84 3.37 -5.35 -10.86
N PHE A 85 4.62 -5.03 -10.49
CA PHE A 85 5.47 -4.20 -11.32
C PHE A 85 5.91 -4.98 -12.56
N PRO A 86 5.96 -4.35 -13.77
CA PRO A 86 6.63 -4.96 -14.90
C PRO A 86 8.09 -5.28 -14.51
N SER A 87 8.64 -6.36 -15.06
CA SER A 87 9.93 -6.96 -14.64
C SER A 87 11.08 -5.96 -14.48
N HIS A 88 11.11 -4.89 -15.27
CA HIS A 88 12.14 -3.85 -15.21
C HIS A 88 12.09 -2.94 -13.95
N LEU A 89 10.96 -2.90 -13.24
CA LEU A 89 10.79 -2.15 -11.99
C LEU A 89 10.90 -3.03 -10.73
N GLN A 90 11.08 -4.35 -10.87
CA GLN A 90 11.22 -5.30 -9.75
C GLN A 90 12.61 -5.29 -9.09
N LYS A 91 13.47 -4.29 -9.36
CA LYS A 91 14.80 -4.22 -8.74
C LYS A 91 14.69 -3.96 -7.23
N VAL A 92 14.71 -5.03 -6.44
CA VAL A 92 15.40 -5.11 -5.15
C VAL A 92 16.10 -6.46 -5.04
N CYS A 93 17.42 -6.38 -5.13
CA CYS A 93 18.43 -7.26 -4.54
C CYS A 93 18.13 -8.77 -4.49
N VAL A 94 18.55 -9.48 -5.54
CA VAL A 94 19.14 -10.81 -5.36
C VAL A 94 20.44 -10.59 -4.58
N LEU A 95 20.36 -10.64 -3.25
CA LEU A 95 21.54 -10.87 -2.44
C LEU A 95 21.95 -12.31 -2.73
N PHE A 96 23.07 -12.45 -3.43
CA PHE A 96 23.86 -13.67 -3.39
C PHE A 96 24.12 -14.03 -1.91
N GLY A 97 23.72 -15.24 -1.55
CA GLY A 97 24.07 -15.95 -0.33
C GLY A 97 23.92 -17.43 -0.60
#